data_AF-A0A957NRP4-F1
#
_entry.id   AF-A0A957NRP4-F1
#
_cell.length_a   1.000
_cell.length_b   1.000
_cell.length_c   1.000
_cell.angle_alpha   90.00
_cell.angle_beta   90.00
_cell.angle_gamma   90.00
#
_symmetry.space_group_name_H-M   'P 1'
#
loop_
_entity.id
_entity.type
_entity.pdbx_description
1 polymer ?
#
loop_
_entity_poly.entity_id
_entity_poly.type
_entity_poly.pdbx_seq_one_letter_code
_entity_poly.pdbx_strand_id
1 'polypeptide(L)'
;ENITVEDTMSVTARYRSGTILTYSLIAYSPWEGYKVAITGDKGRLEVDLIESVGKQFIAGEEQTVQVDEDIKAQFGGKELRVYPMFGRPYTVEIPEGVGGHGGGDRVMLEQIFAENPPADPFNRAASHIDGAASILLGIAANTSMATNQPVNVDELLTLPA
;
A
#
# COMPACT_ATOMS: atom_id res chain seq x y z
N GLU A 1 -2.98 21.07 -19.61
CA GLU A 1 -3.02 21.15 -18.14
C GLU A 1 -4.33 20.53 -17.66
N ASN A 2 -4.34 19.25 -17.25
CA ASN A 2 -5.57 18.50 -16.92
C ASN A 2 -5.38 17.55 -15.71
N ILE A 3 -4.31 17.70 -14.94
CA ILE A 3 -4.04 16.87 -13.76
C ILE A 3 -4.11 17.79 -12.55
N THR A 4 -5.13 17.58 -11.72
CA THR A 4 -5.40 18.37 -10.50
C THR A 4 -5.30 17.52 -9.25
N VAL A 5 -4.61 16.38 -9.32
CA VAL A 5 -4.38 15.50 -8.17
C VAL A 5 -3.06 15.88 -7.51
N GLU A 6 -2.99 15.58 -6.22
CA GLU A 6 -1.90 16.05 -5.40
C GLU A 6 -0.68 15.14 -5.56
N ASP A 7 0.43 15.74 -5.96
CA ASP A 7 1.72 15.04 -6.13
C ASP A 7 2.34 14.60 -4.79
N THR A 8 2.03 15.34 -3.71
CA THR A 8 2.38 14.98 -2.32
C THR A 8 1.13 15.07 -1.46
N MET A 9 0.87 14.00 -0.70
CA MET A 9 -0.24 13.97 0.25
C MET A 9 0.21 13.32 1.56
N SER A 10 -0.30 13.82 2.68
CA SER A 10 -0.17 13.19 3.99
C SER A 10 -1.54 13.12 4.66
N VAL A 11 -1.92 11.92 5.11
CA VAL A 11 -3.20 11.65 5.76
C VAL A 11 -2.94 11.01 7.12
N THR A 12 -3.62 11.49 8.15
CA THR A 12 -3.71 10.81 9.45
C THR A 12 -5.16 10.42 9.71
N ALA A 13 -5.41 9.14 9.95
CA ALA A 13 -6.73 8.61 10.24
C ALA A 13 -6.73 7.89 11.59
N ARG A 14 -7.87 7.94 12.28
CA ARG A 14 -8.13 7.18 13.51
C ARG A 14 -9.28 6.22 13.26
N TYR A 15 -9.04 4.94 13.47
CA TYR A 15 -10.09 3.92 13.41
C TYR A 15 -10.90 3.90 14.71
N ARG A 16 -12.12 3.36 14.64
CA ARG A 16 -13.00 3.17 15.82
C ARG A 16 -12.34 2.32 16.91
N SER A 17 -11.40 1.44 16.55
CA SER A 17 -10.58 0.65 17.47
C SER A 17 -9.57 1.48 18.28
N GLY A 18 -9.35 2.75 17.93
CA GLY A 18 -8.28 3.59 18.47
C GLY A 18 -6.95 3.46 17.72
N THR A 19 -6.83 2.54 16.76
CA THR A 19 -5.67 2.43 15.88
C THR A 19 -5.50 3.71 15.06
N ILE A 20 -4.26 4.14 14.87
CA ILE A 20 -3.91 5.31 14.06
C ILE A 20 -3.18 4.83 12.81
N LEU A 21 -3.61 5.34 11.65
CA LEU A 21 -2.90 5.20 10.38
C LEU A 21 -2.31 6.56 10.00
N THR A 22 -1.06 6.55 9.57
CA THR A 22 -0.43 7.67 8.87
C THR A 22 -0.02 7.18 7.50
N TYR A 23 -0.47 7.88 6.46
CA TYR A 23 -0.22 7.58 5.06
C TYR A 23 0.46 8.76 4.40
N SER A 24 1.48 8.50 3.57
CA SER A 24 2.19 9.50 2.79
C SER A 24 2.28 9.03 1.35
N LEU A 25 1.94 9.90 0.40
CA LEU A 25 2.10 9.69 -1.03
C LEU A 25 3.09 10.70 -1.59
N ILE A 26 4.00 10.23 -2.45
CA ILE A 26 4.89 11.05 -3.25
C ILE A 26 4.86 10.48 -4.67
N ALA A 27 4.10 11.10 -5.56
CA ALA A 27 3.84 10.61 -6.92
C ALA A 27 5.02 10.84 -7.90
N TYR A 28 6.05 11.59 -7.47
CA TYR A 28 7.25 11.91 -8.24
C TYR A 28 8.53 11.35 -7.61
N SER A 29 8.40 10.29 -6.80
CA SER A 29 9.57 9.61 -6.23
C SER A 29 10.49 9.09 -7.35
N PRO A 30 11.84 9.18 -7.21
CA PRO A 30 12.78 8.67 -8.21
C PRO A 30 12.85 7.13 -8.26
N TRP A 31 12.07 6.46 -7.42
CA TRP A 31 11.89 5.02 -7.37
C TRP A 31 10.44 4.70 -7.03
N GLU A 32 9.97 3.56 -7.54
CA GLU A 32 8.65 3.01 -7.29
C GLU A 32 8.70 1.99 -6.16
N GLY A 33 7.76 2.09 -5.24
CA GLY A 33 7.63 1.14 -4.15
C GLY A 33 6.94 1.76 -2.94
N TYR A 34 7.06 1.11 -1.79
CA TYR A 34 6.43 1.57 -0.56
C TYR A 34 7.18 1.09 0.67
N LYS A 35 6.90 1.77 1.78
CA LYS A 35 7.31 1.34 3.11
C LYS A 35 6.06 1.24 3.99
N VAL A 36 5.89 0.12 4.66
CA VAL A 36 4.79 -0.12 5.58
C VAL A 36 5.36 -0.48 6.93
N ALA A 37 4.79 0.07 8.00
CA ALA A 37 5.10 -0.38 9.33
C ALA A 37 3.86 -0.51 10.20
N ILE A 38 3.76 -1.63 10.89
CA ILE A 38 2.67 -1.96 11.79
C ILE A 38 3.25 -2.16 13.18
N THR A 39 2.81 -1.35 14.14
CA THR A 39 3.22 -1.46 15.55
C THR A 39 2.03 -1.93 16.37
N GLY A 40 2.24 -2.94 17.20
CA GLY A 40 1.27 -3.46 18.15
C GLY A 40 1.90 -3.79 19.50
N ASP A 41 1.14 -4.47 20.35
CA ASP A 41 1.57 -4.92 21.68
C ASP A 41 2.72 -5.94 21.65
N LYS A 42 2.79 -6.74 20.59
CA LYS A 42 3.83 -7.78 20.39
C LYS A 42 5.09 -7.27 19.71
N GLY A 43 5.15 -6.00 19.31
CA GLY A 43 6.31 -5.39 18.65
C GLY A 43 5.94 -4.68 17.36
N ARG A 44 6.86 -4.68 16.40
CA ARG A 44 6.75 -3.95 15.15
C ARG A 44 7.15 -4.79 13.96
N LEU A 45 6.38 -4.70 12.89
CA LEU A 45 6.65 -5.28 11.59
C LEU A 45 6.93 -4.14 10.61
N GLU A 46 7.98 -4.27 9.81
CA GLU A 46 8.33 -3.31 8.76
C GLU A 46 8.50 -4.04 7.43
N VAL A 47 7.90 -3.46 6.38
CA VAL A 47 8.09 -3.86 4.98
C VAL A 47 8.75 -2.70 4.26
N ASP A 48 9.82 -2.98 3.54
CA ASP A 48 10.44 -2.09 2.59
C ASP A 48 10.44 -2.76 1.22
N LEU A 49 9.88 -2.10 0.22
CA LEU A 49 9.78 -2.64 -1.13
C LEU A 49 10.09 -1.53 -2.13
N ILE A 50 11.03 -1.82 -3.02
CA ILE A 50 11.48 -0.97 -4.12
C ILE A 50 11.38 -1.82 -5.40
N GLU A 51 10.36 -1.56 -6.23
CA GLU A 51 10.10 -2.31 -7.46
C GLU A 51 11.00 -1.87 -8.60
N SER A 52 11.19 -0.55 -8.74
CA SER A 52 11.98 0.03 -9.80
C SER A 52 12.71 1.29 -9.32
N VAL A 53 13.91 1.53 -9.86
CA VAL A 53 14.73 2.70 -9.58
C VAL A 53 15.05 3.38 -10.90
N GLY A 54 14.95 4.71 -10.97
CA GLY A 54 15.32 5.46 -12.18
C GLY A 54 14.28 5.46 -13.29
N LYS A 55 13.05 5.01 -13.04
CA LYS A 55 11.93 5.27 -13.95
C LYS A 55 11.39 6.67 -13.71
N GLN A 56 11.49 7.53 -14.72
CA GLN A 56 10.91 8.87 -14.67
C GLN A 56 9.73 8.95 -15.64
N PHE A 57 8.56 9.29 -15.13
CA PHE A 57 7.41 9.65 -15.95
C PHE A 57 7.50 11.15 -16.25
N ILE A 58 7.99 11.50 -17.45
CA ILE A 58 8.08 12.90 -17.87
C ILE A 58 7.00 13.12 -18.94
N ALA A 59 6.05 14.01 -18.65
CA ALA A 59 5.03 14.46 -19.60
C ALA A 59 4.18 13.35 -20.26
N GLY A 60 3.93 12.24 -19.56
CA GLY A 60 3.12 11.12 -20.06
C GLY A 60 3.89 10.11 -20.91
N GLU A 61 5.21 10.27 -21.04
CA GLU A 61 6.10 9.25 -21.60
C GLU A 61 6.93 8.61 -20.46
N GLU A 62 6.95 7.27 -20.45
CA GLU A 62 7.88 6.52 -19.58
C GLU A 62 9.28 6.66 -20.19
N GLN A 63 10.09 7.55 -19.64
CA GLN A 63 11.52 7.56 -19.91
C GLN A 63 12.18 6.67 -18.87
N THR A 64 12.46 5.43 -19.29
CA THR A 64 13.37 4.57 -18.54
C THR A 64 14.76 5.19 -18.68
N VAL A 65 15.28 5.78 -17.60
CA VAL A 65 16.75 5.80 -17.46
C VAL A 65 17.13 4.33 -17.52
N GLN A 66 17.99 3.99 -18.47
CA GLN A 66 18.42 2.62 -18.79
C GLN A 66 18.43 1.78 -17.51
N VAL A 67 17.57 0.75 -17.43
CA VAL A 67 17.47 -0.09 -16.23
C VAL A 67 18.81 -0.80 -16.10
N ASP A 68 19.67 -0.24 -15.27
CA ASP A 68 20.94 -0.83 -14.92
C ASP A 68 20.64 -1.94 -13.92
N GLU A 69 20.86 -3.18 -14.34
CA GLU A 69 20.66 -4.36 -13.50
C GLU A 69 21.49 -4.28 -12.21
N ASP A 70 22.64 -3.59 -12.23
CA ASP A 70 23.46 -3.36 -11.03
C ASP A 70 22.75 -2.39 -10.07
N ILE A 71 22.10 -1.34 -10.59
CA ILE A 71 21.29 -0.41 -9.77
C ILE A 71 20.10 -1.14 -9.18
N LYS A 72 19.40 -1.97 -9.95
CA LYS A 72 18.26 -2.74 -9.44
C LYS A 72 18.69 -3.75 -8.38
N ALA A 73 19.82 -4.41 -8.56
CA ALA A 73 20.37 -5.34 -7.57
C ALA A 73 20.82 -4.64 -6.28
N GLN A 74 21.33 -3.41 -6.38
CA GLN A 74 21.85 -2.68 -5.23
C GLN A 74 20.76 -1.90 -4.46
N PHE A 75 19.80 -1.32 -5.17
CA PHE A 75 18.83 -0.38 -4.62
C PHE A 75 17.38 -0.86 -4.71
N GLY A 76 17.11 -1.91 -5.48
CA GLY A 76 15.80 -2.57 -5.53
C GLY A 76 15.69 -3.69 -4.50
N GLY A 77 14.49 -4.25 -4.42
CA GLY A 77 14.23 -5.46 -3.62
C GLY A 77 13.10 -5.30 -2.62
N LYS A 78 12.89 -6.36 -1.85
CA LYS A 78 11.83 -6.45 -0.84
C LYS A 78 12.40 -7.02 0.44
N GLU A 79 12.03 -6.42 1.57
CA GLU A 79 12.49 -6.85 2.88
C GLU A 79 11.34 -6.77 3.88
N LEU A 80 11.19 -7.83 4.67
CA LEU A 80 10.24 -7.91 5.77
C LEU A 80 11.02 -8.16 7.06
N ARG A 81 10.96 -7.19 7.97
CA ARG A 81 11.63 -7.23 9.28
C ARG A 81 10.60 -7.29 10.40
N VAL A 82 10.85 -8.14 11.39
CA VAL A 82 10.06 -8.24 12.61
C VAL A 82 10.92 -7.87 13.79
N TYR A 83 10.42 -6.96 14.62
CA TYR A 83 11.01 -6.47 15.85
C TYR A 83 10.08 -6.86 17.01
N PRO A 84 10.24 -8.04 17.62
CA PRO A 84 9.44 -8.43 18.77
C PRO A 84 9.62 -7.46 19.94
N MET A 85 8.56 -7.22 20.72
CA MET A 85 8.62 -6.35 21.90
C MET A 85 9.70 -6.81 22.90
N PHE A 86 9.82 -8.13 23.07
CA PHE A 86 10.80 -8.77 23.93
C PHE A 86 11.48 -9.90 23.16
N GLY A 87 12.43 -9.57 22.29
CA GLY A 87 13.12 -10.58 21.51
C GLY A 87 14.20 -9.99 20.61
N ARG A 88 14.85 -10.89 19.86
CA ARG A 88 15.81 -10.50 18.83
C ARG A 88 15.06 -10.20 17.53
N PRO A 89 15.38 -9.10 16.84
CA PRO A 89 14.85 -8.86 15.51
C PRO A 89 15.25 -9.96 14.52
N TYR A 90 14.41 -10.23 13.54
CA TYR A 90 14.68 -11.19 12.47
C TYR A 90 14.02 -10.77 11.16
N THR A 91 14.55 -11.27 10.06
CA THR A 91 13.97 -11.11 8.72
C THR A 91 13.06 -12.30 8.41
N VAL A 92 12.00 -12.05 7.66
CA VAL A 92 11.11 -13.09 7.13
C VAL A 92 11.33 -13.17 5.63
N GLU A 93 11.54 -14.38 5.13
CA GLU A 93 11.62 -14.62 3.70
C GLU A 93 10.27 -14.31 3.06
N ILE A 94 10.27 -13.48 2.02
CA ILE A 94 9.07 -13.14 1.26
C ILE A 94 9.06 -14.04 0.01
N PRO A 95 8.11 -14.99 -0.09
CA PRO A 95 8.04 -15.86 -1.26
C PRO A 95 7.90 -15.06 -2.56
N GLU A 96 8.54 -15.53 -3.63
CA GLU A 96 8.32 -14.97 -4.96
C GLU A 96 6.95 -15.41 -5.50
N GLY A 97 6.13 -14.45 -5.87
CA GLY A 97 4.90 -14.69 -6.60
C GLY A 97 5.16 -14.76 -8.11
N VAL A 98 4.18 -15.29 -8.84
CA VAL A 98 4.25 -15.41 -10.31
C VAL A 98 3.23 -14.48 -10.94
N GLY A 99 3.66 -13.72 -11.96
CA GLY A 99 2.80 -12.78 -12.70
C GLY A 99 3.11 -11.32 -12.35
N GLY A 100 2.16 -10.43 -12.64
CA GLY A 100 2.26 -8.99 -12.35
C GLY A 100 2.19 -8.67 -10.86
N HIS A 101 2.72 -7.50 -10.48
CA HIS A 101 2.65 -6.93 -9.12
C HIS A 101 3.07 -7.92 -8.02
N GLY A 102 4.25 -8.53 -8.18
CA GLY A 102 4.79 -9.50 -7.23
C GLY A 102 3.97 -10.80 -7.11
N GLY A 103 3.08 -11.07 -8.09
CA GLY A 103 2.18 -12.23 -8.14
C GLY A 103 0.82 -12.02 -7.47
N GLY A 104 0.52 -10.81 -6.98
CA GLY A 104 -0.77 -10.49 -6.38
C GLY A 104 -1.94 -10.62 -7.36
N ASP A 105 -1.74 -10.21 -8.62
CA ASP A 105 -2.78 -10.24 -9.66
C ASP A 105 -3.34 -11.65 -9.87
N ARG A 106 -2.45 -12.64 -9.97
CA ARG A 106 -2.85 -14.03 -10.22
C ARG A 106 -3.71 -14.55 -9.07
N VAL A 107 -3.28 -14.33 -7.83
CA VAL A 107 -4.00 -14.75 -6.62
C VAL A 107 -5.37 -14.08 -6.55
N MET A 108 -5.44 -12.77 -6.78
CA MET A 108 -6.68 -12.01 -6.76
C MET A 108 -7.66 -12.51 -7.83
N LEU A 109 -7.22 -12.65 -9.08
CA LEU A 109 -8.06 -13.10 -10.18
C LEU A 109 -8.55 -14.54 -9.99
N GLU A 110 -7.71 -15.44 -9.48
CA GLU A 110 -8.10 -16.81 -9.12
C GLU A 110 -9.19 -16.81 -8.05
N GLN A 111 -9.10 -15.97 -7.01
CA GLN A 111 -10.13 -15.87 -5.98
C GLN A 111 -11.47 -15.32 -6.49
N ILE A 112 -11.45 -14.42 -7.49
CA ILE A 112 -12.66 -13.78 -8.02
C ILE A 112 -13.36 -14.65 -9.09
N PHE A 113 -12.60 -15.26 -10.00
CA PHE A 113 -13.15 -15.83 -11.23
C PHE A 113 -13.09 -17.35 -11.31
N ALA A 114 -12.32 -18.04 -10.46
CA ALA A 114 -12.29 -19.49 -10.49
C ALA A 114 -13.61 -20.08 -9.97
N GLU A 115 -14.12 -21.11 -10.63
CA GLU A 115 -15.31 -21.85 -10.17
C GLU A 115 -15.08 -22.47 -8.78
N ASN A 116 -13.84 -22.91 -8.51
CA ASN A 116 -13.41 -23.46 -7.23
C ASN A 116 -12.11 -22.76 -6.80
N PRO A 117 -12.18 -21.59 -6.16
CA PRO A 117 -11.00 -20.85 -5.75
C PRO A 117 -10.19 -21.64 -4.71
N PRO A 118 -8.85 -21.55 -4.73
CA PRO A 118 -8.01 -22.23 -3.75
C PRO A 118 -8.25 -21.68 -2.35
N ALA A 119 -7.92 -22.46 -1.31
CA ALA A 119 -8.00 -21.99 0.07
C ALA A 119 -7.16 -20.73 0.28
N ASP A 120 -7.70 -19.79 1.06
CA ASP A 120 -7.03 -18.53 1.38
C ASP A 120 -6.57 -18.51 2.85
N PRO A 121 -5.42 -19.12 3.18
CA PRO A 121 -4.96 -19.25 4.57
C PRO A 121 -4.62 -17.91 5.22
N PHE A 122 -4.47 -16.84 4.44
CA PHE A 122 -4.12 -15.51 4.92
C PHE A 122 -5.31 -14.54 4.94
N ASN A 123 -6.52 -14.99 4.57
CA ASN A 123 -7.74 -14.17 4.50
C ASN A 123 -7.50 -12.84 3.76
N ARG A 124 -6.90 -12.93 2.57
CA ARG A 124 -6.60 -11.82 1.65
C ARG A 124 -7.84 -11.32 0.93
N ALA A 125 -8.82 -12.19 0.69
CA ALA A 125 -10.03 -11.81 -0.04
C ALA A 125 -10.83 -10.73 0.73
N ALA A 126 -10.93 -9.54 0.13
CA ALA A 126 -11.71 -8.44 0.66
C ALA A 126 -13.19 -8.60 0.29
N SER A 127 -14.08 -8.23 1.22
CA SER A 127 -15.51 -8.10 0.94
C SER A 127 -15.83 -6.78 0.22
N HIS A 128 -17.05 -6.66 -0.29
CA HIS A 128 -17.54 -5.39 -0.84
C HIS A 128 -17.61 -4.28 0.23
N ILE A 129 -17.74 -4.61 1.51
CA ILE A 129 -17.72 -3.64 2.62
C ILE A 129 -16.30 -3.12 2.86
N ASP A 130 -15.30 -3.99 2.80
CA ASP A 130 -13.89 -3.58 2.91
C ASP A 130 -13.50 -2.65 1.75
N GLY A 131 -13.96 -2.96 0.54
CA GLY A 131 -13.80 -2.08 -0.63
C GLY A 131 -14.48 -0.71 -0.44
N ALA A 132 -15.71 -0.69 0.07
CA ALA A 132 -16.41 0.55 0.37
C ALA A 132 -15.68 1.38 1.45
N ALA A 133 -15.16 0.74 2.50
CA ALA A 133 -14.39 1.39 3.55
C ALA A 133 -13.09 2.02 3.00
N SER A 134 -12.39 1.30 2.13
CA SER A 134 -11.16 1.79 1.48
C SER A 134 -11.44 3.05 0.65
N ILE A 135 -12.51 3.06 -0.14
CA ILE A 135 -12.88 4.20 -0.98
C ILE A 135 -13.30 5.39 -0.10
N LEU A 136 -14.11 5.16 0.94
CA LEU A 136 -14.56 6.21 1.84
C LEU A 136 -13.41 6.92 2.56
N LEU A 137 -12.35 6.21 2.94
CA LEU A 137 -11.16 6.84 3.51
C LEU A 137 -10.53 7.84 2.52
N GLY A 138 -10.42 7.48 1.25
CA GLY A 138 -9.92 8.36 0.19
C GLY A 138 -10.83 9.57 -0.05
N ILE A 139 -12.15 9.36 -0.11
CA ILE A 139 -13.12 10.46 -0.24
C ILE A 139 -13.01 11.41 0.96
N ALA A 140 -12.96 10.88 2.18
CA ALA A 140 -12.80 11.69 3.39
C ALA A 140 -11.49 12.48 3.40
N ALA A 141 -10.38 11.87 2.95
CA ALA A 141 -9.11 12.57 2.81
C ALA A 141 -9.21 13.74 1.83
N ASN A 142 -9.82 13.55 0.66
CA ASN A 142 -10.03 14.60 -0.33
C ASN A 142 -10.93 15.74 0.21
N THR A 143 -12.04 15.40 0.88
CA THR A 143 -12.90 16.40 1.53
C THR A 143 -12.14 17.15 2.63
N SER A 144 -11.32 16.45 3.41
CA SER A 144 -10.50 17.04 4.47
C SER A 144 -9.51 18.06 3.90
N MET A 145 -8.81 17.71 2.83
CA MET A 145 -7.88 18.62 2.13
C MET A 145 -8.60 19.84 1.55
N ALA A 146 -9.74 19.63 0.89
CA ALA A 146 -10.51 20.71 0.27
C ALA A 146 -11.08 21.71 1.28
N THR A 147 -11.39 21.25 2.49
CA THR A 147 -12.02 22.08 3.55
C THR A 147 -11.03 22.52 4.64
N ASN A 148 -9.82 21.96 4.65
CA ASN A 148 -8.83 22.12 5.71
C ASN A 148 -9.37 21.78 7.10
N GLN A 149 -10.20 20.73 7.20
CA GLN A 149 -10.84 20.27 8.44
C GLN A 149 -10.79 18.74 8.57
N PRO A 150 -10.76 18.18 9.78
CA PRO A 150 -10.98 16.74 9.98
C PRO A 150 -12.38 16.33 9.50
N VAL A 151 -12.48 15.17 8.87
CA VAL A 151 -13.76 14.60 8.39
C VAL A 151 -14.07 13.32 9.16
N ASN A 152 -15.27 13.23 9.71
CA ASN A 152 -15.79 11.97 10.23
C ASN A 152 -16.34 11.13 9.08
N VAL A 153 -15.78 9.95 8.85
CA VAL A 153 -16.17 9.07 7.73
C VAL A 153 -17.66 8.70 7.79
N ASP A 154 -18.22 8.57 9.00
CA ASP A 154 -19.62 8.20 9.18
C ASP A 154 -20.61 9.31 8.75
N GLU A 155 -20.14 10.56 8.62
CA GLU A 155 -20.93 11.68 8.07
C GLU A 155 -21.05 11.61 6.54
N LEU A 156 -20.14 10.88 5.87
CA LEU A 156 -20.19 10.67 4.42
C LEU A 156 -21.09 9.48 4.08
N LEU A 157 -20.83 8.34 4.72
CA LEU A 157 -21.64 7.13 4.57
C LEU A 157 -21.37 6.21 5.77
N THR A 158 -22.43 5.85 6.48
CA THR A 158 -22.34 4.83 7.53
C THR A 158 -22.34 3.43 6.90
N LEU A 159 -21.23 2.71 7.04
CA LEU A 159 -21.15 1.31 6.63
C LEU A 159 -21.83 0.38 7.65
N PRO A 160 -22.41 -0.75 7.21
CA PRO A 160 -22.93 -1.76 8.12
C PRO A 160 -21.82 -2.29 9.05
N ALA A 161 -22.22 -2.67 10.26
CA ALA A 161 -21.34 -3.26 11.26
C ALA A 161 -21.00 -4.72 10.94
#